data_AF-A0A8T5MUS1-F1
#
_entry.id   AF-A0A8T5MUS1-F1
#
_cell.length_a   1.000
_cell.length_b   1.000
_cell.length_c   1.000
_cell.angle_alpha   90.00
_cell.angle_beta   90.00
_cell.angle_gamma   90.00
#
_symmetry.space_group_name_H-M   'P 1'
#
loop_
_entity.id
_entity.type
_entity.pdbx_description
1 polymer ?
#
loop_
_entity_poly.entity_id
_entity_poly.type
_entity_poly.pdbx_seq_one_letter_code
_entity_poly.pdbx_strand_id
1 'polypeptide(L)'
;MRFNKDGQEHVAFKEFTLTDGTIIGIFQGNRGEKPDLDILIKYRSPNAKRDRTPKHIHWVIDILIKKQYDKKLTLEFVKYLRDMWELVEPFRTKEEQQHCKLTQTSVDKLKKFDALNKHGEYGVEFIGHLIELMMRMEKTGLGRAFMFKDVLDAILQEKDIFSIVAKATHGRNG
;
A
#
# COMPACT_ATOMS: atom_id res chain seq x y z
N MET A 1 17.61 3.29 0.79
CA MET A 1 16.84 4.48 1.22
C MET A 1 17.19 4.84 2.66
N ARG A 2 17.27 6.13 2.98
CA ARG A 2 17.56 6.64 4.32
C ARG A 2 16.83 7.96 4.57
N PHE A 3 16.40 8.23 5.79
CA PHE A 3 15.83 9.53 6.16
C PHE A 3 16.21 9.90 7.59
N ASN A 4 16.30 11.20 7.86
CA ASN A 4 16.49 11.72 9.21
C ASN A 4 15.16 12.16 9.80
N LYS A 5 14.93 11.81 11.07
CA LYS A 5 13.80 12.30 11.86
C LYS A 5 14.25 12.46 13.30
N ASP A 6 13.94 13.61 13.90
CA ASP A 6 14.26 13.93 15.30
C ASP A 6 15.76 13.74 15.64
N GLY A 7 16.65 14.03 14.68
CA GLY A 7 18.10 13.86 14.82
C GLY A 7 18.61 12.43 14.68
N GLN A 8 17.73 11.45 14.47
CA GLN A 8 18.08 10.05 14.24
C GLN A 8 18.02 9.69 12.75
N GLU A 9 19.06 9.01 12.26
CA GLU A 9 19.06 8.42 10.92
C GLU A 9 18.31 7.08 10.95
N HIS A 10 17.37 6.92 10.03
CA HIS A 10 16.66 5.68 9.79
C HIS A 10 17.05 5.14 8.42
N VAL A 11 17.52 3.89 8.39
CA VAL A 11 17.90 3.18 7.17
C VAL A 11 16.85 2.11 6.87
N ALA A 12 16.49 1.96 5.60
CA ALA A 12 15.60 0.89 5.20
C ALA A 12 16.29 -0.46 5.40
N PHE A 13 15.63 -1.39 6.08
CA PHE A 13 16.13 -2.76 6.19
C PHE A 13 15.77 -3.61 4.96
N LYS A 14 14.80 -3.15 4.16
CA LYS A 14 14.38 -3.79 2.91
C LYS A 14 13.96 -2.75 1.89
N GLU A 15 14.33 -2.98 0.63
CA GLU A 15 13.92 -2.17 -0.52
C GLU A 15 13.38 -3.05 -1.64
N PHE A 16 12.37 -2.55 -2.34
CA PHE A 16 11.84 -3.10 -3.58
C PHE A 16 11.99 -2.05 -4.67
N THR A 17 12.72 -2.38 -5.73
CA THR A 17 12.82 -1.56 -6.94
C THR A 17 11.79 -2.08 -7.95
N LEU A 18 10.86 -1.21 -8.33
CA LEU A 18 9.79 -1.48 -9.27
C LEU A 18 10.28 -1.35 -10.72
N THR A 19 9.49 -1.82 -11.67
CA THR A 19 9.82 -1.83 -13.11
C THR A 19 10.03 -0.42 -13.66
N ASP A 20 9.29 0.57 -13.14
CA ASP A 20 9.41 1.98 -13.53
C ASP A 20 10.59 2.69 -12.87
N GLY A 21 11.36 2.01 -12.03
CA GLY A 21 12.48 2.57 -11.25
C GLY A 21 12.07 3.23 -9.93
N THR A 22 10.78 3.20 -9.57
CA THR A 22 10.32 3.62 -8.24
C THR A 22 10.90 2.66 -7.18
N ILE A 23 11.37 3.21 -6.06
CA ILE A 23 11.89 2.42 -4.94
C ILE A 23 10.91 2.52 -3.77
N ILE A 24 10.48 1.38 -3.22
CA ILE A 24 9.75 1.28 -1.96
C ILE A 24 10.71 0.79 -0.88
N GLY A 25 10.89 1.58 0.18
CA GLY A 25 11.72 1.24 1.33
C GLY A 25 10.87 0.92 2.56
N ILE A 26 11.28 -0.14 3.26
CA ILE A 26 10.70 -0.56 4.53
C ILE A 26 11.68 -0.25 5.66
N PHE A 27 11.19 0.46 6.65
CA PHE A 27 11.93 0.92 7.82
C PHE A 27 11.28 0.38 9.09
N GLN A 28 12.03 0.37 10.19
CA GLN A 28 11.46 0.03 11.50
C GLN A 28 10.37 1.04 11.88
N GLY A 29 9.16 0.52 12.14
CA GLY A 29 8.06 1.28 12.73
C GLY A 29 8.13 1.28 14.26
N ASN A 30 7.09 1.83 14.90
CA ASN A 30 6.97 1.84 16.36
C ASN A 30 5.52 2.06 16.83
N ARG A 31 4.55 1.53 16.09
CA ARG A 31 3.12 1.73 16.33
C ARG A 31 2.40 0.41 16.58
N GLY A 32 1.21 0.51 17.17
CA GLY A 32 0.30 -0.62 17.35
C GLY A 32 0.66 -1.50 18.55
N GLU A 33 0.01 -2.66 18.63
CA GLU A 33 0.15 -3.62 19.73
C GLU A 33 1.50 -4.38 19.69
N LYS A 34 2.16 -4.39 18.53
CA LYS A 34 3.46 -5.06 18.31
C LYS A 34 4.48 -4.10 17.71
N PRO A 35 4.93 -3.07 18.45
CA PRO A 35 5.80 -2.01 17.93
C PRO A 35 7.12 -2.54 17.35
N ASP A 36 7.69 -3.61 17.91
CA ASP A 36 8.93 -4.21 17.43
C ASP A 36 8.82 -4.85 16.03
N LEU A 37 7.60 -5.21 15.62
CA LEU A 37 7.28 -5.79 14.31
C LEU A 37 6.64 -4.78 13.36
N ASP A 38 6.29 -3.58 13.84
CA ASP A 38 5.73 -2.52 13.02
C ASP A 38 6.71 -2.07 11.93
N ILE A 39 6.16 -1.62 10.81
CA ILE A 39 6.95 -1.14 9.68
C ILE A 39 6.51 0.27 9.28
N LEU A 40 7.48 1.07 8.84
CA LEU A 40 7.24 2.34 8.17
C LEU A 40 7.57 2.19 6.70
N ILE A 41 6.62 2.54 5.83
CA ILE A 41 6.80 2.52 4.38
C ILE A 41 7.14 3.92 3.89
N LYS A 42 8.17 4.02 3.05
CA LYS A 42 8.44 5.21 2.24
C LYS A 42 8.69 4.80 0.80
N TYR A 43 8.48 5.72 -0.13
CA TYR A 43 8.78 5.49 -1.54
C TYR A 43 9.41 6.71 -2.19
N ARG A 44 10.13 6.47 -3.29
CA ARG A 44 10.76 7.49 -4.13
C ARG A 44 10.58 7.10 -5.59
N SER A 45 9.82 7.89 -6.34
CA SER A 45 9.75 7.78 -7.80
C SER A 45 11.11 8.16 -8.44
N PRO A 46 11.43 7.68 -9.66
CA PRO A 46 12.76 7.85 -10.27
C PRO A 46 13.29 9.29 -10.26
N ASN A 47 12.39 10.26 -10.51
CA ASN A 47 12.72 11.67 -10.63
C ASN A 47 12.49 12.46 -9.33
N ALA A 48 12.10 11.80 -8.24
CA ALA A 48 11.76 12.46 -7.00
C ALA A 48 13.01 12.76 -6.14
N LYS A 49 13.18 14.03 -5.76
CA LYS A 49 14.26 14.48 -4.87
C LYS A 49 14.06 14.07 -3.40
N ARG A 50 12.86 13.61 -3.02
CA ARG A 50 12.48 13.35 -1.63
C ARG A 50 11.67 12.07 -1.49
N ASP A 51 11.91 11.37 -0.39
CA ASP A 51 11.13 10.21 0.02
C ASP A 51 9.76 10.68 0.52
N ARG A 52 8.71 10.00 0.06
CA ARG A 52 7.34 10.24 0.46
C ARG A 52 6.84 9.11 1.34
N THR A 53 5.97 9.44 2.28
CA THR A 53 5.19 8.44 3.01
C THR A 53 3.85 8.27 2.28
N PRO A 54 3.45 7.04 1.94
CA PRO A 54 2.18 6.80 1.27
C PRO A 54 1.02 7.22 2.16
N LYS A 55 0.03 7.89 1.58
CA LYS A 55 -1.23 8.25 2.24
C LYS A 55 -2.38 7.54 1.53
N HIS A 56 -3.35 7.04 2.29
CA HIS A 56 -4.45 6.26 1.70
C HIS A 56 -5.19 7.03 0.62
N ILE A 57 -5.51 8.29 0.92
CA ILE A 57 -6.20 9.17 -0.01
C ILE A 57 -5.51 9.26 -1.38
N HIS A 58 -4.17 9.20 -1.45
CA HIS A 58 -3.49 9.32 -2.75
C HIS A 58 -3.71 8.09 -3.62
N TRP A 59 -3.55 6.87 -3.11
CA TRP A 59 -3.78 5.67 -3.92
C TRP A 59 -5.27 5.45 -4.19
N VAL A 60 -6.15 5.90 -3.30
CA VAL A 60 -7.61 5.87 -3.52
C VAL A 60 -8.01 6.78 -4.67
N ILE A 61 -7.55 8.03 -4.68
CA ILE A 61 -7.81 8.95 -5.80
C ILE A 61 -7.30 8.35 -7.11
N ASP A 62 -6.13 7.74 -7.09
CA ASP A 62 -5.54 7.11 -8.27
C ASP A 62 -6.39 5.97 -8.83
N ILE A 63 -6.88 5.07 -7.96
CA ILE A 63 -7.84 4.01 -8.32
C ILE A 63 -9.14 4.62 -8.86
N LEU A 64 -9.66 5.69 -8.25
CA LEU A 64 -10.88 6.35 -8.73
C LEU A 64 -10.69 6.97 -10.12
N ILE A 65 -9.52 7.56 -10.41
CA ILE A 65 -9.18 8.05 -11.76
C ILE A 65 -9.18 6.88 -12.75
N LYS A 66 -8.47 5.78 -12.44
CA LYS A 66 -8.46 4.55 -13.26
C LYS A 66 -9.88 4.03 -13.51
N LYS A 67 -10.76 4.06 -12.49
CA LYS A 67 -12.16 3.63 -12.59
C LYS A 67 -12.98 4.48 -13.57
N GLN A 68 -12.69 5.77 -13.70
CA GLN A 68 -13.39 6.63 -14.67
C GLN A 68 -13.04 6.28 -16.13
N TYR A 69 -11.84 5.76 -16.38
CA TYR A 69 -11.41 5.36 -17.73
C TYR A 69 -11.78 3.92 -18.06
N ASP A 70 -11.51 2.98 -17.15
CA ASP A 70 -11.87 1.58 -17.32
C ASP A 70 -12.46 1.03 -16.02
N LYS A 71 -13.78 1.23 -15.87
CA LYS A 71 -14.53 0.79 -14.70
C LYS A 71 -14.39 -0.71 -14.46
N LYS A 72 -14.52 -1.52 -15.52
CA LYS A 72 -14.54 -2.98 -15.40
C LYS A 72 -13.18 -3.48 -14.91
N LEU A 73 -12.10 -3.13 -15.62
CA LEU A 73 -10.76 -3.59 -15.27
C LEU A 73 -10.32 -3.05 -13.91
N THR A 74 -10.70 -1.82 -13.56
CA THR A 74 -10.40 -1.26 -12.24
C THR A 74 -11.11 -2.01 -11.13
N LEU A 75 -12.39 -2.36 -11.29
CA LEU A 75 -13.11 -3.16 -10.28
C LEU A 75 -12.53 -4.58 -10.15
N GLU A 76 -12.07 -5.19 -11.25
CA GLU A 76 -11.33 -6.46 -11.19
C GLU A 76 -10.01 -6.32 -10.42
N PHE A 77 -9.29 -5.21 -10.61
CA PHE A 77 -8.07 -4.92 -9.86
C PHE A 77 -8.35 -4.68 -8.37
N VAL A 78 -9.37 -3.88 -8.03
CA VAL A 78 -9.77 -3.65 -6.65
C VAL A 78 -10.23 -4.95 -5.99
N LYS A 79 -10.95 -5.81 -6.72
CA LYS A 79 -11.36 -7.12 -6.21
C LYS A 79 -10.14 -7.99 -5.94
N TYR A 80 -9.16 -8.01 -6.84
CA TYR A 80 -7.90 -8.71 -6.63
C TYR A 80 -7.17 -8.22 -5.37
N LEU A 81 -7.07 -6.90 -5.19
CA LEU A 81 -6.50 -6.30 -3.98
C LEU A 81 -7.29 -6.69 -2.73
N ARG A 82 -8.63 -6.68 -2.78
CA ARG A 82 -9.49 -7.13 -1.68
C ARG A 82 -9.19 -8.60 -1.36
N ASP A 83 -9.24 -9.50 -2.34
CA ASP A 83 -9.07 -10.94 -2.13
C ASP A 83 -7.70 -11.26 -1.51
N MET A 84 -6.68 -10.45 -1.83
CA MET A 84 -5.36 -10.48 -1.21
C MET A 84 -5.40 -10.37 0.33
N TRP A 85 -6.40 -9.66 0.88
CA TRP A 85 -6.57 -9.53 2.33
C TRP A 85 -6.65 -10.90 3.00
N GLU A 86 -7.28 -11.91 2.40
CA GLU A 86 -7.39 -13.24 3.03
C GLU A 86 -6.08 -14.04 2.95
N LEU A 87 -5.14 -13.63 2.10
CA LEU A 87 -3.90 -14.35 1.81
C LEU A 87 -2.67 -13.77 2.53
N VAL A 88 -2.69 -12.46 2.84
CA VAL A 88 -1.56 -11.80 3.51
C VAL A 88 -1.58 -12.13 4.99
N GLU A 89 -0.55 -12.79 5.48
CA GLU A 89 -0.34 -13.06 6.90
C GLU A 89 0.40 -11.91 7.60
N PRO A 90 0.12 -11.62 8.89
CA PRO A 90 0.89 -10.67 9.69
C PRO A 90 2.32 -11.15 9.93
N PHE A 91 3.22 -10.23 10.29
CA PHE A 91 4.51 -10.62 10.84
C PHE A 91 4.33 -11.23 12.24
N ARG A 92 4.98 -12.37 12.47
CA ARG A 92 5.00 -13.09 13.75
C ARG A 92 6.34 -12.96 14.44
N THR A 93 7.42 -12.77 13.67
CA THR A 93 8.78 -12.67 14.21
C THR A 93 9.54 -11.49 13.60
N LYS A 94 10.61 -11.09 14.28
CA LYS A 94 11.52 -10.07 13.77
C LYS A 94 12.19 -10.50 12.46
N GLU A 95 12.52 -11.78 12.35
CA GLU A 95 13.15 -12.34 11.17
C GLU A 95 12.24 -12.30 9.94
N GLU A 96 10.95 -12.61 10.11
CA GLU A 96 9.95 -12.46 9.04
C GLU A 96 9.79 -11.00 8.59
N GLN A 97 9.85 -10.06 9.53
CA GLN A 97 9.81 -8.62 9.26
C GLN A 97 11.04 -8.20 8.43
N GLN A 98 12.25 -8.55 8.88
CA GLN A 98 13.49 -8.18 8.21
C GLN A 98 13.61 -8.82 6.81
N HIS A 99 13.11 -10.04 6.65
CA HIS A 99 13.07 -10.76 5.37
C HIS A 99 11.72 -10.61 4.66
N CYS A 100 11.05 -9.46 4.80
CA CYS A 100 9.76 -9.21 4.16
C CYS A 100 9.80 -9.52 2.65
N LYS A 101 8.84 -10.32 2.20
CA LYS A 101 8.62 -10.70 0.79
C LYS A 101 7.19 -10.40 0.38
N LEU A 102 7.07 -9.88 -0.83
CA LEU A 102 5.80 -9.69 -1.52
C LEU A 102 5.50 -10.95 -2.33
N THR A 103 4.41 -11.62 -2.01
CA THR A 103 4.04 -12.91 -2.61
C THR A 103 2.81 -12.80 -3.48
N GLN A 104 2.03 -11.73 -3.32
CA GLN A 104 0.77 -11.53 -4.05
C GLN A 104 0.86 -10.47 -5.14
N THR A 105 1.99 -9.81 -5.31
CA THR A 105 2.10 -8.66 -6.22
C THR A 105 3.22 -8.81 -7.23
N SER A 106 3.57 -10.05 -7.61
CA SER A 106 4.54 -10.29 -8.69
C SER A 106 4.06 -9.70 -10.02
N VAL A 107 5.02 -9.34 -10.88
CA VAL A 107 4.76 -8.80 -12.22
C VAL A 107 3.75 -9.67 -12.99
N ASP A 108 3.92 -10.99 -12.99
CA ASP A 108 3.00 -11.91 -13.68
C ASP A 108 1.56 -11.86 -13.15
N LYS A 109 1.40 -11.74 -11.82
CA LYS A 109 0.07 -11.65 -11.19
C LYS A 109 -0.63 -10.33 -11.54
N LEU A 110 0.15 -9.27 -11.73
CA LEU A 110 -0.36 -7.92 -12.00
C LEU A 110 -0.50 -7.60 -13.48
N LYS A 111 0.18 -8.33 -14.37
CA LYS A 111 0.23 -8.10 -15.82
C LYS A 111 -1.14 -7.91 -16.48
N LYS A 112 -2.16 -8.65 -16.02
CA LYS A 112 -3.53 -8.54 -16.55
C LYS A 112 -4.16 -7.16 -16.34
N PHE A 113 -3.62 -6.35 -15.43
CA PHE A 113 -4.08 -5.00 -15.13
C PHE A 113 -3.23 -3.91 -15.79
N ASP A 114 -2.21 -4.25 -16.59
CA ASP A 114 -1.25 -3.29 -17.14
C ASP A 114 -1.89 -2.15 -17.93
N ALA A 115 -3.07 -2.37 -18.54
CA ALA A 115 -3.81 -1.33 -19.24
C ALA A 115 -4.18 -0.14 -18.33
N LEU A 116 -4.34 -0.37 -17.01
CA LEU A 116 -4.60 0.68 -16.03
C LEU A 116 -3.40 1.60 -15.80
N ASN A 117 -2.18 1.21 -16.18
CA ASN A 117 -0.99 2.05 -16.05
C ASN A 117 -1.05 3.31 -16.93
N LYS A 118 -1.97 3.38 -17.89
CA LYS A 118 -2.15 4.55 -18.78
C LYS A 118 -2.89 5.72 -18.12
N HIS A 119 -3.47 5.51 -16.94
CA HIS A 119 -4.34 6.49 -16.28
C HIS A 119 -3.90 6.67 -14.82
N GLY A 120 -3.93 7.90 -14.31
CA GLY A 120 -3.45 8.21 -12.95
C GLY A 120 -1.94 8.40 -12.86
N GLU A 121 -1.46 8.64 -11.65
CA GLU A 121 -0.06 8.87 -11.29
C GLU A 121 0.66 7.55 -10.96
N TYR A 122 -0.01 6.64 -10.26
CA TYR A 122 0.63 5.42 -9.77
C TYR A 122 0.45 4.23 -10.70
N GLY A 123 1.54 3.51 -10.97
CA GLY A 123 1.47 2.21 -11.63
C GLY A 123 0.75 1.16 -10.78
N VAL A 124 0.13 0.18 -11.45
CA VAL A 124 -0.48 -1.02 -10.85
C VAL A 124 0.51 -1.75 -9.96
N GLU A 125 1.76 -1.88 -10.40
CA GLU A 125 2.83 -2.53 -9.63
C GLU A 125 3.04 -1.84 -8.27
N PHE A 126 3.17 -0.51 -8.30
CA PHE A 126 3.31 0.31 -7.09
C PHE A 126 2.10 0.17 -6.17
N ILE A 127 0.87 0.32 -6.70
CA ILE A 127 -0.36 0.21 -5.88
C ILE A 127 -0.46 -1.18 -5.26
N GLY A 128 -0.19 -2.24 -6.03
CA GLY A 128 -0.18 -3.61 -5.54
C GLY A 128 0.80 -3.79 -4.39
N HIS A 129 2.08 -3.51 -4.61
CA HIS A 129 3.13 -3.67 -3.60
C HIS A 129 2.82 -2.85 -2.34
N LEU A 130 2.39 -1.60 -2.51
CA LEU A 130 2.03 -0.72 -1.41
C LEU A 130 0.90 -1.31 -0.57
N ILE A 131 -0.18 -1.76 -1.21
CA ILE A 131 -1.34 -2.33 -0.52
C ILE A 131 -0.99 -3.64 0.18
N GLU A 132 -0.20 -4.52 -0.42
CA GLU A 132 0.24 -5.77 0.24
C GLU A 132 1.03 -5.50 1.53
N LEU A 133 1.98 -4.56 1.48
CA LEU A 133 2.75 -4.13 2.67
C LEU A 133 1.84 -3.52 3.74
N MET A 134 0.90 -2.69 3.30
CA MET A 134 -0.05 -2.01 4.14
C MET A 134 -1.00 -2.99 4.86
N MET A 135 -1.51 -4.01 4.16
CA MET A 135 -2.29 -5.09 4.75
C MET A 135 -1.49 -5.85 5.80
N ARG A 136 -0.22 -6.16 5.50
CA ARG A 136 0.65 -6.87 6.43
C ARG A 136 0.91 -6.05 7.70
N MET A 137 1.20 -4.76 7.54
CA MET A 137 1.37 -3.82 8.64
C MET A 137 0.10 -3.73 9.51
N GLU A 138 -1.06 -3.55 8.89
CA GLU A 138 -2.34 -3.43 9.60
C GLU A 138 -2.65 -4.71 10.40
N LYS A 139 -2.51 -5.89 9.79
CA LYS A 139 -2.71 -7.17 10.49
C LYS A 139 -1.68 -7.44 11.59
N THR A 140 -0.48 -6.88 11.49
CA THR A 140 0.59 -7.10 12.49
C THR A 140 0.35 -6.27 13.74
N GLY A 141 0.01 -4.99 13.59
CA GLY A 141 0.00 -4.02 14.68
C GLY A 141 -1.37 -3.49 15.09
N LEU A 142 -2.41 -3.70 14.29
CA LEU A 142 -3.73 -3.09 14.49
C LEU A 142 -4.83 -4.17 14.42
N GLY A 143 -4.99 -4.97 15.48
CA GLY A 143 -5.98 -6.06 15.54
C GLY A 143 -7.45 -5.65 15.32
N ARG A 144 -7.73 -4.35 15.18
CA ARG A 144 -9.08 -3.78 14.97
C ARG A 144 -9.18 -2.69 13.89
N ALA A 145 -8.07 -2.31 13.24
CA ALA A 145 -8.18 -1.39 12.10
C ALA A 145 -8.28 -2.23 10.82
N PHE A 146 -9.32 -2.00 10.03
CA PHE A 146 -9.51 -2.61 8.71
C PHE A 146 -9.67 -1.52 7.66
N MET A 147 -8.91 -0.43 7.80
CA MET A 147 -9.07 0.76 6.96
C MET A 147 -8.84 0.42 5.48
N PHE A 148 -7.91 -0.50 5.17
CA PHE A 148 -7.70 -0.95 3.79
C PHE A 148 -8.90 -1.72 3.26
N LYS A 149 -9.35 -2.73 4.01
CA LYS A 149 -10.46 -3.57 3.61
C LYS A 149 -11.73 -2.74 3.41
N ASP A 150 -12.04 -1.85 4.34
CA ASP A 150 -13.23 -0.98 4.28
C ASP A 150 -13.23 -0.04 3.08
N VAL A 151 -12.05 0.49 2.71
CA VAL A 151 -11.91 1.36 1.54
C VAL A 151 -12.06 0.57 0.24
N LEU A 152 -11.44 -0.61 0.14
CA LEU A 152 -11.58 -1.49 -1.03
C LEU A 152 -13.03 -1.95 -1.19
N ASP A 153 -13.68 -2.37 -0.10
CA ASP A 153 -15.09 -2.77 -0.09
C ASP A 153 -16.00 -1.60 -0.49
N ALA A 154 -15.71 -0.36 -0.05
CA ALA A 154 -16.47 0.82 -0.47
C ALA A 154 -16.34 1.11 -1.98
N ILE A 155 -15.16 0.90 -2.56
CA ILE A 155 -14.94 1.05 -4.01
C ILE A 155 -15.69 -0.04 -4.79
N LEU A 156 -15.64 -1.30 -4.31
CA LEU A 156 -16.34 -2.45 -4.93
C LEU A 156 -17.86 -2.33 -4.84
N GLN A 157 -18.38 -1.83 -3.73
CA GLN A 157 -19.80 -1.50 -3.55
C GLN A 157 -20.22 -0.24 -4.32
N GLU A 158 -19.29 0.38 -5.03
CA GLU A 158 -19.52 1.57 -5.85
C GLU A 158 -20.17 2.71 -5.07
N LYS A 159 -19.75 2.90 -3.81
CA LYS A 159 -20.20 4.06 -3.02
C LYS A 159 -19.80 5.37 -3.71
N ASP A 160 -20.48 6.45 -3.34
CA ASP A 160 -20.16 7.77 -3.85
C ASP A 160 -18.72 8.17 -3.46
N ILE A 161 -18.13 9.04 -4.29
CA ILE A 161 -16.72 9.45 -4.14
C ILE A 161 -16.45 10.08 -2.76
N PHE A 162 -17.40 10.86 -2.22
CA PHE A 162 -17.21 11.51 -0.91
C PHE A 162 -17.16 10.47 0.20
N SER A 163 -18.03 9.46 0.18
CA SER A 163 -17.99 8.34 1.13
C SER A 163 -16.68 7.55 1.06
N ILE A 164 -16.18 7.27 -0.15
CA ILE A 164 -14.91 6.54 -0.34
C ILE A 164 -13.72 7.37 0.19
N VAL A 165 -13.66 8.66 -0.18
CA VAL A 165 -12.60 9.59 0.25
C VAL A 165 -12.66 9.83 1.76
N ALA A 166 -13.84 9.94 2.34
CA ALA A 166 -14.01 10.06 3.79
C ALA A 166 -13.42 8.84 4.50
N LYS A 167 -13.72 7.61 4.07
CA LYS A 167 -13.11 6.40 4.63
C LYS A 167 -11.58 6.38 4.49
N ALA A 168 -11.05 6.85 3.36
CA ALA A 168 -9.61 6.93 3.10
C ALA A 168 -8.87 7.99 3.95
N THR A 169 -9.60 8.93 4.56
CA THR A 169 -9.03 10.04 5.34
C THR A 169 -9.26 9.89 6.83
N HIS A 170 -10.35 9.25 7.27
CA HIS A 170 -10.82 9.26 8.65
C HIS A 170 -10.32 8.12 9.56
N GLY A 171 -9.34 7.32 9.16
CA GLY A 171 -8.87 6.23 10.03
C GLY A 171 -7.90 6.62 11.15
N ARG A 172 -8.01 7.86 11.66
CA ARG A 172 -7.43 8.32 12.92
C ARG A 172 -8.32 9.41 13.52
N ASN A 173 -9.37 9.00 14.22
CA ASN A 173 -9.87 9.70 15.39
C ASN A 173 -10.01 8.62 16.47
N GLY A 174 -9.10 8.63 17.44
CA GLY A 174 -8.96 7.61 18.48
C GLY A 174 -7.51 7.24 18.70
#